data_AF-A0A956YES8-F1
#
_entry.id   AF-A0A956YES8-F1
#
_cell.length_a   1.000
_cell.length_b   1.000
_cell.length_c   1.000
_cell.angle_alpha   90.00
_cell.angle_beta   90.00
_cell.angle_gamma   90.00
#
_symmetry.space_group_name_H-M   'P 1'
#
loop_
_entity.id
_entity.type
_entity.pdbx_description
1 polymer ?
#
loop_
_entity_poly.entity_id
_entity_poly.type
_entity_poly.pdbx_seq_one_letter_code
_entity_poly.pdbx_strand_id
1 'polypeptide(L)'
;MKHSINWTPQKIESRLRLIEPLEYRKQQPIPPFRYQTLASPDVEPPVAPDLDDSGWPIIEPNTYWGTWFTDFIMRSEFEVPEGWGKEGPVVLYLPLGKSGDFSHPEALAYIDGHSYASADRHHHEIQLPTSVLDGNVHKLALHGWTGLGGWQRDPNSKTKLYMKECAVVQVDQPTRDFIARVRMAADVARLLDDNDFAKGRIYNALDDAFKVLDTRDPIGGDDFYNSVPAALDTLIAGLDDAGEPLDVNVIGVGHAHIDVAWLWQLGHTRRKAGRTFSNVLRLMEQYPDYHFTQSQPQLYKYTEQVYPEIFEGIK
;
A
#
# COMPACT_ATOMS: atom_id res chain seq x y z
N MET A 1 -35.04 3.61 -26.51
CA MET A 1 -33.96 3.01 -25.71
C MET A 1 -32.70 3.04 -26.58
N LYS A 2 -31.63 3.77 -26.21
CA LYS A 2 -30.41 3.79 -27.04
C LYS A 2 -29.68 2.46 -26.83
N HIS A 3 -29.88 1.50 -27.74
CA HIS A 3 -29.20 0.19 -27.73
C HIS A 3 -27.67 0.29 -27.99
N SER A 4 -27.13 1.50 -28.07
CA SER A 4 -25.70 1.78 -28.35
C SER A 4 -24.86 1.99 -27.09
N ILE A 5 -25.42 1.86 -25.88
CA ILE A 5 -24.68 2.04 -24.62
C ILE A 5 -24.68 0.72 -23.85
N ASN A 6 -23.54 0.04 -23.85
CA ASN A 6 -23.28 -1.07 -22.96
C ASN A 6 -22.99 -0.52 -21.55
N TRP A 7 -23.88 -0.80 -20.60
CA TRP A 7 -23.77 -0.32 -19.21
C TRP A 7 -22.98 -1.26 -18.30
N THR A 8 -22.59 -2.44 -18.79
CA THR A 8 -21.84 -3.42 -18.00
C THR A 8 -20.56 -2.83 -17.41
N PRO A 9 -19.72 -2.06 -18.14
CA PRO A 9 -18.51 -1.49 -17.57
C PRO A 9 -18.77 -0.59 -16.36
N GLN A 10 -19.78 0.30 -16.44
CA GLN A 10 -20.13 1.21 -15.35
C GLN A 10 -20.73 0.47 -14.15
N LYS A 11 -21.49 -0.61 -14.41
CA LYS A 11 -22.02 -1.47 -13.35
C LYS A 11 -20.90 -2.18 -12.61
N ILE A 12 -19.95 -2.79 -13.32
CA ILE A 12 -18.79 -3.46 -12.73
C ILE A 12 -17.98 -2.48 -11.88
N GLU A 13 -17.70 -1.28 -12.40
CA GLU A 13 -16.97 -0.26 -11.65
C GLU A 13 -17.70 0.18 -10.38
N SER A 14 -19.03 0.33 -10.44
CA SER A 14 -19.83 0.64 -9.26
C SER A 14 -19.86 -0.49 -8.24
N ARG A 15 -19.90 -1.75 -8.70
CA ARG A 15 -19.88 -2.93 -7.83
C ARG A 15 -18.51 -3.11 -7.17
N LEU A 16 -17.44 -2.87 -7.92
CA LEU A 16 -16.08 -2.88 -7.40
C LEU A 16 -15.93 -1.87 -6.26
N ARG A 17 -16.31 -0.60 -6.46
CA ARG A 17 -16.28 0.43 -5.38
C ARG A 17 -17.07 0.05 -4.14
N LEU A 18 -18.14 -0.75 -4.30
CA LEU A 18 -18.97 -1.21 -3.18
C LEU A 18 -18.25 -2.27 -2.34
N ILE A 19 -17.50 -3.18 -2.97
CA ILE A 19 -16.85 -4.31 -2.28
C ILE A 19 -15.41 -4.02 -1.88
N GLU A 20 -14.76 -3.02 -2.49
CA GLU A 20 -13.36 -2.66 -2.20
C GLU A 20 -13.06 -2.50 -0.71
N PRO A 21 -13.87 -1.78 0.10
CA PRO A 21 -13.62 -1.66 1.54
C PRO A 21 -13.74 -2.99 2.31
N LEU A 22 -14.41 -4.00 1.75
CA LEU A 22 -14.66 -5.28 2.39
C LEU A 22 -13.44 -6.21 2.34
N GLU A 23 -12.36 -5.86 1.63
CA GLU A 23 -11.10 -6.59 1.74
C GLU A 23 -10.50 -6.51 3.15
N TYR A 24 -10.85 -5.46 3.91
CA TYR A 24 -10.50 -5.32 5.32
C TYR A 24 -11.60 -5.93 6.19
N ARG A 25 -11.42 -7.19 6.56
CA ARG A 25 -12.43 -7.96 7.31
C ARG A 25 -12.57 -7.47 8.75
N LYS A 26 -11.46 -7.12 9.39
CA LYS A 26 -11.41 -6.59 10.75
C LYS A 26 -10.45 -5.42 10.81
N GLN A 27 -10.76 -4.44 11.66
CA GLN A 27 -9.98 -3.23 11.83
C GLN A 27 -9.94 -2.83 13.31
N GLN A 28 -8.75 -2.51 13.80
CA GLN A 28 -8.51 -1.98 15.13
C GLN A 28 -7.71 -0.68 15.00
N PRO A 29 -8.30 0.49 15.32
CA PRO A 29 -7.56 1.75 15.32
C PRO A 29 -6.35 1.71 16.25
N ILE A 30 -5.24 2.29 15.81
CA ILE A 30 -4.08 2.50 16.67
C ILE A 30 -4.16 3.88 17.35
N PRO A 31 -3.51 4.06 18.51
CA PRO A 31 -3.42 5.37 19.14
C PRO A 31 -2.91 6.47 18.18
N PRO A 32 -3.38 7.72 18.37
CA PRO A 32 -2.90 8.86 17.59
C PRO A 32 -1.38 8.99 17.62
N PHE A 33 -0.80 9.47 16.51
CA PHE A 33 0.64 9.66 16.41
C PHE A 33 1.09 10.87 17.21
N ARG A 34 2.17 10.70 17.98
CA ARG A 34 2.98 11.80 18.52
C ARG A 34 3.99 12.23 17.47
N TYR A 35 4.21 13.53 17.30
CA TYR A 35 4.93 14.09 16.14
C TYR A 35 6.00 15.10 16.54
N GLN A 36 7.16 15.00 15.89
CA GLN A 36 8.24 15.99 15.99
C GLN A 36 8.88 16.24 14.63
N THR A 37 9.26 17.50 14.36
CA THR A 37 10.05 17.87 13.18
C THR A 37 11.53 17.61 13.41
N LEU A 38 12.22 17.14 12.38
CA LEU A 38 13.67 16.99 12.37
C LEU A 38 14.32 18.18 11.66
N ALA A 39 15.56 18.50 12.04
CA ALA A 39 16.28 19.65 11.49
C ALA A 39 16.77 19.43 10.05
N SER A 40 17.00 18.17 9.66
CA SER A 40 17.45 17.77 8.33
C SER A 40 17.23 16.26 8.13
N PRO A 41 17.32 15.75 6.88
CA PRO A 41 17.22 14.31 6.62
C PRO A 41 18.41 13.50 7.14
N ASP A 42 19.52 14.16 7.49
CA ASP A 42 20.74 13.51 7.99
C ASP A 42 20.71 13.29 9.51
N VAL A 43 19.67 13.79 10.20
CA VAL A 43 19.47 13.52 11.63
C VAL A 43 19.18 12.04 11.85
N GLU A 44 19.85 11.42 12.82
CA GLU A 44 19.53 10.06 13.25
C GLU A 44 18.15 10.04 13.89
N PRO A 45 17.19 9.23 13.39
CA PRO A 45 15.83 9.29 13.88
C PRO A 45 15.74 8.68 15.29
N PRO A 46 15.01 9.33 16.23
CA PRO A 46 14.83 8.81 17.58
C PRO A 46 13.80 7.66 17.56
N VAL A 47 14.26 6.46 17.19
CA VAL A 47 13.42 5.25 17.02
C VAL A 47 13.49 4.28 18.19
N ALA A 48 14.31 4.56 19.20
CA ALA A 48 14.48 3.69 20.37
C ALA A 48 13.11 3.38 21.04
N PRO A 49 12.84 2.13 21.45
CA PRO A 49 11.56 1.76 22.05
C PRO A 49 11.25 2.48 23.37
N ASP A 50 12.29 2.81 24.14
CA ASP A 50 12.24 3.43 25.47
C ASP A 50 12.30 4.97 25.45
N LEU A 51 12.28 5.58 24.26
CA LEU A 51 12.24 7.03 24.12
C LEU A 51 10.97 7.63 24.77
N ASP A 52 11.16 8.61 25.65
CA ASP A 52 10.05 9.42 26.16
C ASP A 52 9.62 10.47 25.13
N ASP A 53 8.47 10.22 24.52
CA ASP A 53 7.81 11.12 23.57
C ASP A 53 6.56 11.80 24.17
N SER A 54 6.32 11.68 25.48
CA SER A 54 5.07 12.15 26.12
C SER A 54 4.77 13.64 25.94
N GLY A 55 5.82 14.46 25.78
CA GLY A 55 5.70 15.91 25.54
C GLY A 55 5.47 16.30 24.08
N TRP A 56 5.43 15.35 23.15
CA TRP A 56 5.31 15.64 21.73
C TRP A 56 3.85 15.97 21.35
N PRO A 57 3.64 16.93 20.43
CA PRO A 57 2.32 17.20 19.86
C PRO A 57 1.66 15.93 19.30
N ILE A 58 0.36 15.81 19.50
CA ILE A 58 -0.45 14.70 19.00
C ILE A 58 -1.11 15.10 17.66
N ILE A 59 -1.08 14.18 16.69
CA ILE A 59 -1.84 14.26 15.45
C ILE A 59 -3.09 13.40 15.62
N GLU A 60 -4.23 14.05 15.79
CA GLU A 60 -5.52 13.35 15.88
C GLU A 60 -5.93 12.76 14.52
N PRO A 61 -6.59 11.58 14.49
CA PRO A 61 -7.16 11.02 13.28
C PRO A 61 -8.12 12.00 12.60
N ASN A 62 -8.18 11.95 11.27
CA ASN A 62 -9.06 12.79 10.46
C ASN A 62 -8.78 14.31 10.59
N THR A 63 -7.53 14.67 10.90
CA THR A 63 -7.07 16.07 10.99
C THR A 63 -5.91 16.37 10.05
N TYR A 64 -5.57 17.65 9.93
CA TYR A 64 -4.47 18.12 9.11
C TYR A 64 -3.17 18.23 9.90
N TRP A 65 -2.07 17.70 9.35
CA TRP A 65 -0.75 17.71 9.97
C TRP A 65 0.35 18.08 8.96
N GLY A 66 1.52 18.36 9.52
CA GLY A 66 2.72 18.65 8.76
C GLY A 66 2.70 19.99 8.03
N THR A 67 3.89 20.39 7.60
CA THR A 67 4.13 21.46 6.63
C THR A 67 4.97 20.88 5.50
N TRP A 68 5.00 21.54 4.34
CA TRP A 68 5.84 21.09 3.24
C TRP A 68 7.33 21.20 3.58
N PHE A 69 8.13 20.39 2.91
CA PHE A 69 9.59 20.36 3.06
C PHE A 69 10.03 20.10 4.50
N THR A 70 9.33 19.20 5.19
CA THR A 70 9.55 18.93 6.61
C THR A 70 9.96 17.47 6.78
N ASP A 71 11.17 17.26 7.29
CA ASP A 71 11.58 15.98 7.84
C ASP A 71 10.89 15.78 9.18
N PHE A 72 10.39 14.58 9.43
CA PHE A 72 9.61 14.28 10.62
C PHE A 72 9.92 12.91 11.18
N ILE A 73 9.67 12.79 12.48
CA ILE A 73 9.48 11.54 13.18
C ILE A 73 8.08 11.56 13.79
N MET A 74 7.35 10.47 13.65
CA MET A 74 6.13 10.26 14.41
C MET A 74 6.14 8.90 15.07
N ARG A 75 5.53 8.81 16.24
CA ARG A 75 5.56 7.61 17.09
C ARG A 75 4.16 7.28 17.57
N SER A 76 3.87 5.99 17.60
CA SER A 76 2.67 5.42 18.19
C SER A 76 3.00 4.01 18.68
N GLU A 77 1.98 3.26 19.03
CA GLU A 77 2.07 1.85 19.38
C GLU A 77 0.94 1.10 18.71
N PHE A 78 1.08 -0.22 18.60
CA PHE A 78 0.02 -1.06 18.11
C PHE A 78 0.05 -2.40 18.82
N GLU A 79 -1.09 -3.05 18.84
CA GLU A 79 -1.26 -4.40 19.34
C GLU A 79 -2.09 -5.15 18.29
N VAL A 80 -1.66 -6.37 17.97
CA VAL A 80 -2.44 -7.24 17.08
C VAL A 80 -3.31 -8.15 17.94
N PRO A 81 -4.65 -8.11 17.78
CA PRO A 81 -5.51 -8.96 18.59
C PRO A 81 -5.27 -10.44 18.34
N GLU A 82 -5.45 -11.23 19.40
CA GLU A 82 -5.21 -12.67 19.36
C GLU A 82 -6.03 -13.36 18.25
N GLY A 83 -5.36 -14.25 17.51
CA GLY A 83 -6.00 -15.06 16.47
C GLY A 83 -6.11 -14.42 15.09
N TRP A 84 -5.84 -13.11 14.94
CA TRP A 84 -5.96 -12.44 13.63
C TRP A 84 -5.03 -13.06 12.56
N GLY A 85 -3.80 -13.43 12.93
CA GLY A 85 -2.84 -14.05 12.01
C GLY A 85 -3.20 -15.47 11.55
N LYS A 86 -4.22 -16.13 12.13
CA LYS A 86 -4.63 -17.49 11.73
C LYS A 86 -5.58 -17.49 10.53
N GLU A 87 -6.36 -16.44 10.37
CA GLU A 87 -7.43 -16.37 9.37
C GLU A 87 -7.01 -15.58 8.12
N GLY A 88 -5.89 -14.86 8.16
CA GLY A 88 -5.37 -14.11 7.02
C GLY A 88 -4.18 -13.21 7.38
N PRO A 89 -3.58 -12.54 6.37
CA PRO A 89 -2.53 -11.56 6.60
C PRO A 89 -3.03 -10.40 7.47
N VAL A 90 -2.15 -9.91 8.34
CA VAL A 90 -2.39 -8.70 9.15
C VAL A 90 -1.45 -7.61 8.67
N VAL A 91 -1.97 -6.40 8.46
CA VAL A 91 -1.19 -5.27 7.99
C VAL A 91 -1.43 -4.04 8.86
N LEU A 92 -0.42 -3.17 8.95
CA LEU A 92 -0.61 -1.80 9.41
C LEU A 92 -1.12 -0.96 8.26
N TYR A 93 -2.28 -0.34 8.44
CA TYR A 93 -2.87 0.63 7.53
C TYR A 93 -2.53 2.05 7.98
N LEU A 94 -1.71 2.74 7.20
CA LEU A 94 -1.08 4.03 7.50
C LEU A 94 -1.38 5.07 6.41
N PRO A 95 -2.63 5.56 6.30
CA PRO A 95 -3.02 6.60 5.35
C PRO A 95 -2.58 8.00 5.81
N LEU A 96 -1.27 8.28 5.69
CA LEU A 96 -0.63 9.49 6.22
C LEU A 96 -1.01 10.81 5.52
N GLY A 97 -1.70 10.73 4.39
CA GLY A 97 -2.15 11.87 3.59
C GLY A 97 -1.62 11.85 2.17
N LYS A 98 -1.99 12.87 1.38
CA LYS A 98 -1.57 12.99 -0.03
C LYS A 98 -1.09 14.41 -0.28
N SER A 99 0.17 14.57 -0.66
CA SER A 99 0.74 15.88 -0.99
C SER A 99 0.40 16.38 -2.39
N GLY A 100 0.03 15.44 -3.29
CA GLY A 100 -0.23 15.72 -4.70
C GLY A 100 1.01 15.63 -5.60
N ASP A 101 2.22 15.52 -5.04
CA ASP A 101 3.48 15.34 -5.77
C ASP A 101 4.15 13.99 -5.47
N PHE A 102 4.67 13.34 -6.52
CA PHE A 102 5.40 12.07 -6.46
C PHE A 102 4.74 11.07 -5.48
N SER A 103 5.50 10.56 -4.51
CA SER A 103 5.05 9.59 -3.50
C SER A 103 4.93 10.20 -2.09
N HIS A 104 4.74 11.51 -1.91
CA HIS A 104 4.78 12.11 -0.57
C HIS A 104 3.40 12.16 0.16
N PRO A 105 3.36 12.12 1.50
CA PRO A 105 4.50 11.91 2.41
C PRO A 105 5.04 10.50 2.27
N GLU A 106 6.33 10.34 2.55
CA GLU A 106 7.01 9.05 2.53
C GLU A 106 7.65 8.82 3.90
N ALA A 107 7.52 7.61 4.44
CA ALA A 107 8.09 7.28 5.75
C ALA A 107 8.62 5.84 5.79
N LEU A 108 9.77 5.64 6.42
CA LEU A 108 10.27 4.33 6.83
C LEU A 108 9.68 4.00 8.20
N ALA A 109 9.02 2.86 8.30
CA ALA A 109 8.50 2.33 9.55
C ALA A 109 9.56 1.51 10.27
N TYR A 110 9.62 1.74 11.58
CA TYR A 110 10.43 1.00 12.54
C TYR A 110 9.49 0.34 13.52
N ILE A 111 9.68 -0.96 13.74
CA ILE A 111 8.97 -1.74 14.74
C ILE A 111 9.97 -2.09 15.82
N ASP A 112 9.71 -1.66 17.05
CA ASP A 112 10.60 -1.82 18.20
C ASP A 112 12.06 -1.40 17.90
N GLY A 113 12.20 -0.27 17.20
CA GLY A 113 13.49 0.33 16.85
C GLY A 113 14.16 -0.23 15.60
N HIS A 114 13.65 -1.32 15.02
CA HIS A 114 14.23 -1.95 13.83
C HIS A 114 13.49 -1.51 12.57
N SER A 115 14.23 -1.07 11.54
CA SER A 115 13.63 -0.68 10.26
C SER A 115 13.01 -1.89 9.57
N TYR A 116 11.78 -1.75 9.07
CA TYR A 116 11.04 -2.88 8.52
C TYR A 116 10.54 -2.67 7.09
N ALA A 117 9.63 -1.72 6.87
CA ALA A 117 9.03 -1.41 5.57
C ALA A 117 8.64 0.07 5.51
N SER A 118 8.16 0.57 4.37
CA SER A 118 7.80 1.99 4.23
C SER A 118 6.32 2.19 3.91
N ALA A 119 5.77 3.32 4.32
CA ALA A 119 4.46 3.80 3.90
C ALA A 119 4.57 5.11 3.12
N ASP A 120 3.72 5.26 2.10
CA ASP A 120 3.64 6.44 1.26
C ASP A 120 2.21 6.66 0.72
N ARG A 121 1.94 7.73 -0.03
CA ARG A 121 0.58 8.05 -0.53
C ARG A 121 -0.05 7.03 -1.49
N HIS A 122 0.74 6.11 -2.03
CA HIS A 122 0.34 5.00 -2.88
C HIS A 122 0.36 3.67 -2.11
N HIS A 123 1.23 3.54 -1.12
CA HIS A 123 1.41 2.35 -0.29
C HIS A 123 1.05 2.66 1.16
N HIS A 124 -0.21 2.47 1.52
CA HIS A 124 -0.68 2.65 2.90
C HIS A 124 -0.55 1.39 3.76
N GLU A 125 -0.13 0.26 3.20
CA GLU A 125 -0.11 -1.02 3.90
C GLU A 125 1.31 -1.51 4.16
N ILE A 126 1.55 -1.98 5.38
CA ILE A 126 2.76 -2.70 5.77
C ILE A 126 2.34 -4.05 6.34
N GLN A 127 2.63 -5.14 5.64
CA GLN A 127 2.33 -6.48 6.12
C GLN A 127 3.21 -6.84 7.32
N LEU A 128 2.56 -7.14 8.44
CA LEU A 128 3.25 -7.42 9.69
C LEU A 128 3.88 -8.82 9.68
N PRO A 129 5.11 -8.98 10.19
CA PRO A 129 5.73 -10.29 10.31
C PRO A 129 5.05 -11.11 11.41
N THR A 130 5.13 -12.43 11.35
CA THR A 130 4.51 -13.32 12.36
C THR A 130 5.05 -13.09 13.77
N SER A 131 6.27 -12.55 13.90
CA SER A 131 6.93 -12.26 15.17
C SER A 131 6.24 -11.18 16.01
N VAL A 132 5.40 -10.34 15.41
CA VAL A 132 4.66 -9.26 16.12
C VAL A 132 3.17 -9.55 16.21
N LEU A 133 2.76 -10.78 15.86
CA LEU A 133 1.40 -11.29 16.03
C LEU A 133 1.30 -12.11 17.33
N ASP A 134 1.94 -11.62 18.40
CA ASP A 134 2.10 -12.30 19.68
C ASP A 134 1.15 -11.77 20.78
N GLY A 135 0.33 -10.76 20.45
CA GLY A 135 -0.60 -10.11 21.37
C GLY A 135 0.05 -9.07 22.30
N ASN A 136 1.33 -8.77 22.12
CA ASN A 136 2.00 -7.72 22.87
C ASN A 136 1.86 -6.35 22.19
N VAL A 137 2.09 -5.30 22.98
CA VAL A 137 2.14 -3.92 22.47
C VAL A 137 3.53 -3.67 21.89
N HIS A 138 3.58 -3.31 20.61
CA HIS A 138 4.79 -2.95 19.88
C HIS A 138 4.89 -1.45 19.65
N LYS A 139 6.12 -0.92 19.66
CA LYS A 139 6.39 0.50 19.37
C LYS A 139 6.54 0.70 17.87
N LEU A 140 5.80 1.66 17.33
CA LEU A 140 5.86 2.05 15.93
C LEU A 140 6.45 3.45 15.82
N ALA A 141 7.52 3.60 15.05
CA ALA A 141 8.05 4.89 14.66
C ALA A 141 8.08 5.03 13.14
N LEU A 142 7.66 6.19 12.62
CA LEU A 142 7.69 6.52 11.20
C LEU A 142 8.62 7.71 10.99
N HIS A 143 9.77 7.48 10.37
CA HIS A 143 10.72 8.52 9.99
C HIS A 143 10.53 8.86 8.52
N GLY A 144 10.20 10.10 8.21
CA GLY A 144 9.80 10.46 6.86
C GLY A 144 9.98 11.92 6.48
N TRP A 145 9.52 12.22 5.29
CA TRP A 145 9.55 13.55 4.70
C TRP A 145 8.21 13.89 4.04
N THR A 146 7.71 15.10 4.29
CA THR A 146 6.39 15.54 3.79
C THR A 146 6.36 15.87 2.30
N GLY A 147 7.52 15.95 1.64
CA GLY A 147 7.62 16.29 0.22
C GLY A 147 7.61 17.78 -0.07
N LEU A 148 7.47 18.14 -1.35
CA LEU A 148 7.59 19.52 -1.82
C LEU A 148 6.29 20.32 -1.66
N GLY A 149 5.16 19.63 -1.55
CA GLY A 149 3.83 20.27 -1.56
C GLY A 149 3.37 20.69 -2.96
N GLY A 150 3.85 19.99 -3.99
CA GLY A 150 3.61 20.31 -5.40
C GLY A 150 4.91 20.48 -6.20
N TRP A 151 4.82 20.34 -7.53
CA TRP A 151 5.96 20.52 -8.44
C TRP A 151 6.53 21.94 -8.35
N GLN A 152 5.66 22.95 -8.31
CA GLN A 152 6.05 24.33 -8.05
C GLN A 152 5.77 24.64 -6.58
N ARG A 153 6.85 24.87 -5.83
CA ARG A 153 6.75 25.27 -4.43
C ARG A 153 6.03 26.61 -4.36
N ASP A 154 4.87 26.63 -3.70
CA ASP A 154 4.23 27.86 -3.24
C ASP A 154 4.55 28.07 -1.76
N PRO A 155 5.45 29.01 -1.41
CA PRO A 155 5.79 29.30 -0.02
C PRO A 155 4.60 29.78 0.82
N ASN A 156 3.51 30.23 0.18
CA ASN A 156 2.29 30.70 0.83
C ASN A 156 1.21 29.61 0.93
N SER A 157 1.45 28.43 0.37
CA SER A 157 0.50 27.31 0.44
C SER A 157 0.28 26.91 1.89
N LYS A 158 -0.95 27.09 2.36
CA LYS A 158 -1.42 26.63 3.67
C LYS A 158 -1.93 25.20 3.65
N THR A 159 -1.84 24.53 2.49
CA THR A 159 -2.28 23.15 2.33
C THR A 159 -1.43 22.27 3.24
N LYS A 160 -2.08 21.30 3.87
CA LYS A 160 -1.46 20.35 4.81
C LYS A 160 -1.85 18.93 4.42
N LEU A 161 -1.13 17.96 4.97
CA LEU A 161 -1.46 16.55 4.81
C LEU A 161 -2.67 16.21 5.67
N TYR A 162 -3.61 15.45 5.13
CA TYR A 162 -4.79 14.99 5.87
C TYR A 162 -4.53 13.57 6.37
N MET A 163 -4.32 13.40 7.68
CA MET A 163 -4.15 12.10 8.33
C MET A 163 -5.51 11.43 8.41
N LYS A 164 -5.68 10.26 7.80
CA LYS A 164 -6.84 9.41 8.06
C LYS A 164 -6.56 8.50 9.25
N GLU A 165 -7.60 7.85 9.74
CA GLU A 165 -7.45 6.85 10.81
C GLU A 165 -6.46 5.75 10.41
N CYS A 166 -5.45 5.56 11.24
CA CYS A 166 -4.48 4.49 11.12
C CYS A 166 -4.93 3.31 11.97
N ALA A 167 -4.67 2.09 11.52
CA ALA A 167 -5.19 0.91 12.17
C ALA A 167 -4.34 -0.34 11.88
N VAL A 168 -4.45 -1.33 12.74
CA VAL A 168 -4.15 -2.72 12.40
C VAL A 168 -5.38 -3.27 11.67
N VAL A 169 -5.18 -3.88 10.50
CA VAL A 169 -6.27 -4.47 9.71
C VAL A 169 -5.95 -5.92 9.35
N GLN A 170 -6.97 -6.77 9.43
CA GLN A 170 -6.93 -8.13 8.92
C GLN A 170 -7.45 -8.13 7.49
N VAL A 171 -6.64 -8.63 6.56
CA VAL A 171 -6.98 -8.71 5.15
C VAL A 171 -7.65 -10.05 4.87
N ASP A 172 -8.81 -10.01 4.20
CA ASP A 172 -9.41 -11.19 3.58
C ASP A 172 -8.78 -11.43 2.21
N GLN A 173 -7.81 -12.36 2.17
CA GLN A 173 -7.03 -12.63 0.95
C GLN A 173 -7.91 -13.05 -0.25
N PRO A 174 -8.92 -13.93 -0.10
CA PRO A 174 -9.81 -14.27 -1.22
C PRO A 174 -10.54 -13.05 -1.80
N THR A 175 -11.02 -12.14 -0.94
CA THR A 175 -11.69 -10.89 -1.39
C THR A 175 -10.73 -9.97 -2.11
N ARG A 176 -9.50 -9.82 -1.59
CA ARG A 176 -8.43 -9.05 -2.25
C ARG A 176 -8.08 -9.61 -3.62
N ASP A 177 -7.93 -10.92 -3.73
CA ASP A 177 -7.62 -11.61 -4.99
C ASP A 177 -8.76 -11.42 -6.02
N PHE A 178 -10.00 -11.52 -5.56
CA PHE A 178 -11.18 -11.24 -6.39
C PHE A 178 -11.20 -9.80 -6.90
N ILE A 179 -11.03 -8.81 -6.01
CA ILE A 179 -10.98 -7.39 -6.37
C ILE A 179 -9.87 -7.12 -7.38
N ALA A 180 -8.66 -7.67 -7.15
CA ALA A 180 -7.53 -7.52 -8.05
C ALA A 180 -7.82 -8.13 -9.43
N ARG A 181 -8.42 -9.33 -9.47
CA ARG A 181 -8.78 -10.01 -10.72
C ARG A 181 -9.85 -9.25 -11.50
N VAL A 182 -10.88 -8.73 -10.81
CA VAL A 182 -11.92 -7.89 -11.41
C VAL A 182 -11.34 -6.60 -11.99
N ARG A 183 -10.47 -5.91 -11.24
CA ARG A 183 -9.78 -4.69 -11.71
C ARG A 183 -8.99 -4.98 -12.99
N MET A 184 -8.14 -6.01 -12.96
CA MET A 184 -7.33 -6.43 -14.09
C MET A 184 -8.19 -6.76 -15.32
N ALA A 185 -9.21 -7.59 -15.17
CA ALA A 185 -10.09 -8.00 -16.26
C ALA A 185 -10.86 -6.81 -16.85
N ALA A 186 -11.39 -5.92 -16.00
CA ALA A 186 -12.10 -4.73 -16.46
C ALA A 186 -11.17 -3.77 -17.22
N ASP A 187 -9.92 -3.59 -16.77
CA ASP A 187 -8.94 -2.77 -17.46
C ASP A 187 -8.52 -3.36 -18.81
N VAL A 188 -8.28 -4.66 -18.88
CA VAL A 188 -8.02 -5.35 -20.16
C VAL A 188 -9.19 -5.15 -21.11
N ALA A 189 -10.43 -5.41 -20.68
CA ALA A 189 -11.61 -5.24 -21.52
C ALA A 189 -11.83 -3.79 -21.99
N ARG A 190 -11.39 -2.78 -21.22
CA ARG A 190 -11.43 -1.37 -21.65
C ARG A 190 -10.41 -1.06 -22.74
N LEU A 191 -9.24 -1.70 -22.69
CA LEU A 191 -8.14 -1.47 -23.63
C LEU A 191 -8.30 -2.23 -24.95
N LEU A 192 -9.04 -3.34 -24.97
CA LEU A 192 -9.35 -4.08 -26.19
C LEU A 192 -10.24 -3.29 -27.15
N ASP A 193 -10.05 -3.52 -28.45
CA ASP A 193 -10.88 -2.98 -29.52
C ASP A 193 -12.34 -3.41 -29.35
N ASP A 194 -13.29 -2.56 -29.77
CA ASP A 194 -14.72 -2.87 -29.68
C ASP A 194 -15.14 -4.07 -30.54
N ASN A 195 -14.37 -4.40 -31.58
CA ASN A 195 -14.61 -5.55 -32.45
C ASN A 195 -13.88 -6.83 -31.98
N ASP A 196 -13.11 -6.76 -30.89
CA ASP A 196 -12.49 -7.94 -30.30
C ASP A 196 -13.53 -8.76 -29.54
N PHE A 197 -13.72 -10.02 -29.96
CA PHE A 197 -14.67 -10.92 -29.32
C PHE A 197 -14.34 -11.19 -27.84
N ALA A 198 -13.06 -11.16 -27.47
CA ALA A 198 -12.62 -11.38 -26.09
C ALA A 198 -13.17 -10.30 -25.15
N LYS A 199 -13.30 -9.06 -25.62
CA LYS A 199 -13.87 -7.95 -24.83
C LYS A 199 -15.27 -8.27 -24.31
N GLY A 200 -16.15 -8.77 -25.19
CA GLY A 200 -17.51 -9.17 -24.82
C GLY A 200 -17.52 -10.33 -23.84
N ARG A 201 -16.64 -11.33 -24.04
CA ARG A 201 -16.53 -12.49 -23.16
C ARG A 201 -16.00 -12.13 -21.77
N ILE A 202 -14.99 -11.27 -21.67
CA ILE A 202 -14.49 -10.76 -20.39
C ILE A 202 -15.59 -10.03 -19.62
N TYR A 203 -16.39 -9.17 -20.29
CA TYR A 203 -17.51 -8.51 -19.62
C TYR A 203 -18.60 -9.49 -19.18
N ASN A 204 -18.85 -10.57 -19.92
CA ASN A 204 -19.77 -11.62 -19.48
C ASN A 204 -19.22 -12.38 -18.27
N ALA A 205 -17.93 -12.76 -18.28
CA ALA A 205 -17.27 -13.42 -17.16
C ALA A 205 -17.32 -12.56 -15.88
N LEU A 206 -17.07 -11.25 -16.02
CA LEU A 206 -17.25 -10.28 -14.94
C LEU A 206 -18.70 -10.26 -14.43
N ASP A 207 -19.68 -10.14 -15.33
CA ASP A 207 -21.10 -10.12 -14.96
C ASP A 207 -21.52 -11.41 -14.24
N ASP A 208 -21.07 -12.57 -14.72
CA ASP A 208 -21.37 -13.87 -14.13
C ASP A 208 -20.73 -14.04 -12.74
N ALA A 209 -19.49 -13.61 -12.56
CA ALA A 209 -18.85 -13.59 -11.25
C ALA A 209 -19.62 -12.73 -10.24
N PHE A 210 -20.11 -11.55 -10.64
CA PHE A 210 -20.94 -10.70 -9.78
C PHE A 210 -22.36 -11.22 -9.54
N LYS A 211 -22.87 -12.15 -10.36
CA LYS A 211 -24.12 -12.88 -10.07
C LYS A 211 -23.94 -13.96 -9.00
N VAL A 212 -22.75 -14.54 -8.91
CA VAL A 212 -22.39 -15.53 -7.88
C VAL A 212 -22.10 -14.85 -6.55
N LEU A 213 -21.46 -13.68 -6.58
CA LEU A 213 -21.10 -12.91 -5.39
C LEU A 213 -22.35 -12.44 -4.62
N ASP A 214 -22.41 -12.75 -3.33
CA ASP A 214 -23.52 -12.35 -2.48
C ASP A 214 -23.35 -10.92 -1.96
N THR A 215 -24.05 -9.97 -2.58
CA THR A 215 -24.08 -8.56 -2.13
C THR A 215 -25.39 -8.19 -1.43
N ARG A 216 -26.11 -9.15 -0.83
CA ARG A 216 -27.33 -8.87 -0.08
C ARG A 216 -27.01 -8.15 1.24
N ASP A 217 -27.98 -7.43 1.77
CA ASP A 217 -27.84 -6.74 3.06
C ASP A 217 -28.01 -7.74 4.23
N PRO A 218 -27.16 -7.69 5.28
CA PRO A 218 -25.99 -6.81 5.44
C PRO A 218 -24.79 -7.26 4.60
N ILE A 219 -24.27 -6.36 3.76
CA ILE A 219 -23.07 -6.63 2.96
C ILE A 219 -21.83 -6.70 3.86
N GLY A 220 -20.91 -7.64 3.59
CA GLY A 220 -19.73 -7.86 4.42
C GLY A 220 -19.97 -8.79 5.63
N GLY A 221 -21.08 -9.54 5.63
CA GLY A 221 -21.28 -10.69 6.53
C GLY A 221 -20.62 -11.97 5.99
N ASP A 222 -20.76 -13.08 6.73
CA ASP A 222 -20.16 -14.37 6.34
C ASP A 222 -20.66 -14.87 4.98
N ASP A 223 -21.92 -14.61 4.62
CA ASP A 223 -22.47 -14.98 3.31
C ASP A 223 -21.69 -14.35 2.14
N PHE A 224 -21.27 -13.08 2.28
CA PHE A 224 -20.42 -12.41 1.29
C PHE A 224 -19.08 -13.14 1.17
N TYR A 225 -18.34 -13.27 2.28
CA TYR A 225 -17.00 -13.89 2.26
C TYR A 225 -17.04 -15.36 1.80
N ASN A 226 -18.07 -16.11 2.18
CA ASN A 226 -18.26 -17.49 1.75
C ASN A 226 -18.57 -17.60 0.25
N SER A 227 -19.16 -16.57 -0.37
CA SER A 227 -19.45 -16.53 -1.81
C SER A 227 -18.26 -16.13 -2.68
N VAL A 228 -17.27 -15.42 -2.11
CA VAL A 228 -16.12 -14.86 -2.84
C VAL A 228 -15.30 -15.93 -3.57
N PRO A 229 -14.92 -17.07 -2.96
CA PRO A 229 -14.15 -18.10 -3.66
C PRO A 229 -14.86 -18.62 -4.92
N ALA A 230 -16.16 -18.89 -4.83
CA ALA A 230 -16.95 -19.35 -5.97
C ALA A 230 -17.07 -18.27 -7.07
N ALA A 231 -17.17 -16.99 -6.68
CA ALA A 231 -17.18 -15.88 -7.62
C ALA A 231 -15.83 -15.71 -8.32
N LEU A 232 -14.71 -15.88 -7.61
CA LEU A 232 -13.37 -15.86 -8.16
C LEU A 232 -13.14 -17.01 -9.14
N ASP A 233 -13.52 -18.24 -8.78
CA ASP A 233 -13.42 -19.41 -9.66
C ASP A 233 -14.24 -19.21 -10.94
N THR A 234 -15.45 -18.67 -10.81
CA THR A 234 -16.30 -18.31 -11.96
C THR A 234 -15.63 -17.29 -12.86
N LEU A 235 -15.01 -16.26 -12.28
CA LEU A 235 -14.30 -15.24 -13.04
C LEU A 235 -13.10 -15.85 -13.78
N ILE A 236 -12.27 -16.64 -13.10
CA ILE A 236 -11.08 -17.27 -13.70
C ILE A 236 -11.49 -18.17 -14.87
N ALA A 237 -12.47 -19.07 -14.65
CA ALA A 237 -12.96 -19.96 -15.71
C ALA A 237 -13.52 -19.17 -16.92
N GLY A 238 -14.24 -18.08 -16.67
CA GLY A 238 -14.76 -17.22 -17.74
C GLY A 238 -13.68 -16.43 -18.48
N LEU A 239 -12.57 -16.08 -17.81
CA LEU A 239 -11.42 -15.45 -18.44
C LEU A 239 -10.64 -16.44 -19.31
N ASP A 240 -10.49 -17.69 -18.85
CA ASP A 240 -9.83 -18.75 -19.63
C ASP A 240 -10.60 -19.07 -20.93
N ASP A 241 -11.94 -18.96 -20.93
CA ASP A 241 -12.77 -19.12 -22.14
C ASP A 241 -12.87 -17.83 -23.01
N ALA A 242 -12.39 -16.69 -22.49
CA ALA A 242 -12.55 -15.41 -23.17
C ALA A 242 -11.70 -15.29 -24.44
N GLY A 243 -10.61 -16.04 -24.53
CA GLY A 243 -9.77 -16.10 -25.72
C GLY A 243 -8.43 -16.75 -25.44
N GLU A 244 -7.75 -17.14 -26.50
CA GLU A 244 -6.40 -17.69 -26.38
C GLU A 244 -5.41 -16.60 -25.97
N PRO A 245 -4.44 -16.92 -25.09
CA PRO A 245 -3.31 -16.03 -24.84
C PRO A 245 -2.58 -15.68 -26.13
N LEU A 246 -2.03 -14.46 -26.20
CA LEU A 246 -1.14 -14.08 -27.29
C LEU A 246 0.11 -14.98 -27.26
N ASP A 247 0.55 -15.43 -28.44
CA ASP A 247 1.82 -16.16 -28.61
C ASP A 247 3.02 -15.20 -28.53
N VAL A 248 3.18 -14.57 -27.37
CA VAL A 248 4.27 -13.63 -27.06
C VAL A 248 4.75 -13.85 -25.63
N ASN A 249 6.06 -13.73 -25.44
CA ASN A 249 6.66 -13.75 -24.11
C ASN A 249 6.94 -12.31 -23.67
N VAL A 250 6.33 -11.90 -22.55
CA VAL A 250 6.59 -10.62 -21.90
C VAL A 250 7.35 -10.87 -20.60
N ILE A 251 8.54 -10.30 -20.47
CA ILE A 251 9.37 -10.41 -19.27
C ILE A 251 9.30 -9.07 -18.53
N GLY A 252 8.73 -9.09 -17.32
CA GLY A 252 8.71 -7.95 -16.40
C GLY A 252 9.75 -8.13 -15.30
N VAL A 253 10.45 -7.04 -14.96
CA VAL A 253 11.42 -7.01 -13.85
C VAL A 253 11.16 -5.76 -13.01
N GLY A 254 11.17 -5.90 -11.70
CA GLY A 254 11.06 -4.78 -10.78
C GLY A 254 12.22 -3.80 -10.94
N HIS A 255 11.92 -2.51 -10.95
CA HIS A 255 12.91 -1.44 -11.00
C HIS A 255 12.40 -0.22 -10.25
N ALA A 256 13.30 0.47 -9.53
CA ALA A 256 13.00 1.73 -8.88
C ALA A 256 14.08 2.76 -9.23
N HIS A 257 13.79 3.64 -10.17
CA HIS A 257 14.70 4.72 -10.52
C HIS A 257 14.73 5.75 -9.40
N ILE A 258 15.92 6.02 -8.84
CA ILE A 258 16.12 7.06 -7.82
C ILE A 258 17.16 8.06 -8.32
N ASP A 259 16.72 9.28 -8.58
CA ASP A 259 17.64 10.38 -8.86
C ASP A 259 18.46 10.72 -7.60
N VAL A 260 19.78 10.62 -7.72
CA VAL A 260 20.68 10.84 -6.58
C VAL A 260 20.60 12.27 -6.07
N ALA A 261 20.47 13.24 -6.98
CA ALA A 261 20.23 14.64 -6.65
C ALA A 261 19.34 15.25 -7.73
N TRP A 262 18.10 15.61 -7.36
CA TRP A 262 17.16 16.27 -8.26
C TRP A 262 16.35 17.33 -7.51
N LEU A 263 15.14 17.02 -7.08
CA LEU A 263 14.27 17.94 -6.34
C LEU A 263 14.43 17.83 -4.82
N TRP A 264 15.32 16.95 -4.35
CA TRP A 264 15.60 16.70 -2.94
C TRP A 264 17.10 16.70 -2.66
N GLN A 265 17.44 16.95 -1.40
CA GLN A 265 18.81 16.90 -0.91
C GLN A 265 19.37 15.47 -0.88
N LEU A 266 20.70 15.33 -0.88
CA LEU A 266 21.37 14.02 -0.80
C LEU A 266 20.98 13.20 0.43
N GLY A 267 20.74 13.85 1.58
CA GLY A 267 20.25 13.15 2.77
C GLY A 267 18.92 12.44 2.52
N HIS A 268 17.97 13.10 1.84
CA HIS A 268 16.71 12.45 1.46
C HIS A 268 16.96 11.26 0.53
N THR A 269 17.86 11.35 -0.45
CA THR A 269 18.22 10.21 -1.32
C THR A 269 18.65 9.00 -0.53
N ARG A 270 19.46 9.17 0.53
CA ARG A 270 19.86 8.06 1.41
C ARG A 270 18.64 7.42 2.09
N ARG A 271 17.71 8.25 2.58
CA ARG A 271 16.44 7.77 3.16
C ARG A 271 15.55 7.11 2.12
N LYS A 272 15.54 7.60 0.87
CA LYS A 272 14.81 7.00 -0.26
C LYS A 272 15.34 5.61 -0.62
N ALA A 273 16.66 5.45 -0.62
CA ALA A 273 17.30 4.16 -0.83
C ALA A 273 16.88 3.16 0.26
N GLY A 274 16.96 3.54 1.54
CA GLY A 274 16.54 2.69 2.66
C GLY A 274 15.10 2.19 2.51
N ARG A 275 14.14 3.10 2.34
CA ARG A 275 12.72 2.73 2.14
C ARG A 275 12.48 1.84 0.92
N THR A 276 13.11 2.16 -0.21
CA THR A 276 12.95 1.39 -1.44
C THR A 276 13.45 -0.04 -1.25
N PHE A 277 14.65 -0.20 -0.71
CA PHE A 277 15.21 -1.53 -0.50
C PHE A 277 14.48 -2.31 0.60
N SER A 278 14.04 -1.67 1.69
CA SER A 278 13.17 -2.32 2.68
C SER A 278 11.94 -2.94 2.02
N ASN A 279 11.23 -2.18 1.17
CA ASN A 279 10.05 -2.69 0.47
C ASN A 279 10.40 -3.81 -0.51
N VAL A 280 11.47 -3.66 -1.28
CA VAL A 280 11.94 -4.70 -2.22
C VAL A 280 12.21 -6.00 -1.49
N LEU A 281 12.87 -5.95 -0.33
CA LEU A 281 13.12 -7.14 0.48
C LEU A 281 11.81 -7.77 0.98
N ARG A 282 10.85 -6.97 1.47
CA ARG A 282 9.53 -7.50 1.88
C ARG A 282 8.78 -8.13 0.70
N LEU A 283 8.85 -7.51 -0.48
CA LEU A 283 8.22 -8.04 -1.70
C LEU A 283 8.88 -9.35 -2.14
N MET A 284 10.20 -9.47 -2.06
CA MET A 284 10.92 -10.72 -2.36
C MET A 284 10.57 -11.85 -1.39
N GLU A 285 10.35 -11.53 -0.11
CA GLU A 285 9.87 -12.52 0.88
C GLU A 285 8.45 -12.99 0.56
N GLN A 286 7.57 -12.07 0.12
CA GLN A 286 6.17 -12.37 -0.16
C GLN A 286 5.96 -13.06 -1.52
N TYR A 287 6.77 -12.71 -2.52
CA TYR A 287 6.64 -13.17 -3.90
C TYR A 287 7.97 -13.78 -4.37
N PRO A 288 8.15 -15.11 -4.25
CA PRO A 288 9.43 -15.78 -4.56
C PRO A 288 9.93 -15.59 -6.00
N ASP A 289 9.03 -15.35 -6.96
CA ASP A 289 9.35 -15.11 -8.37
C ASP A 289 9.62 -13.63 -8.69
N TYR A 290 9.55 -12.74 -7.70
CA TYR A 290 9.81 -11.32 -7.88
C TYR A 290 11.31 -11.04 -8.00
N HIS A 291 11.71 -10.57 -9.17
CA HIS A 291 13.08 -10.10 -9.43
C HIS A 291 13.14 -8.59 -9.47
N PHE A 292 14.17 -8.02 -8.86
CA PHE A 292 14.41 -6.58 -8.82
C PHE A 292 15.79 -6.23 -9.36
N THR A 293 15.89 -5.09 -10.05
CA THR A 293 17.14 -4.55 -10.57
C THR A 293 17.34 -3.12 -10.11
N GLN A 294 18.55 -2.80 -9.64
CA GLN A 294 18.95 -1.43 -9.38
C GLN A 294 20.30 -1.08 -10.03
N SER A 295 20.32 0.06 -10.70
CA SER A 295 21.37 0.47 -11.64
C SER A 295 22.54 1.22 -10.99
N GLN A 296 22.33 1.90 -9.85
CA GLN A 296 23.34 2.79 -9.26
C GLN A 296 24.08 2.16 -8.07
N PRO A 297 25.39 1.83 -8.18
CA PRO A 297 26.22 1.35 -7.07
C PRO A 297 26.26 2.30 -5.86
N GLN A 298 26.14 3.61 -6.11
CA GLN A 298 26.17 4.63 -5.07
C GLN A 298 25.00 4.49 -4.08
N LEU A 299 23.83 4.01 -4.53
CA LEU A 299 22.68 3.79 -3.64
C LEU A 299 22.94 2.63 -2.68
N TYR A 300 23.54 1.54 -3.16
CA TYR A 300 23.98 0.43 -2.31
C TYR A 300 25.00 0.89 -1.26
N LYS A 301 25.99 1.70 -1.66
CA LYS A 301 26.96 2.27 -0.72
C LYS A 301 26.31 3.16 0.35
N TYR A 302 25.30 3.95 -0.02
CA TYR A 302 24.55 4.73 0.97
C TYR A 302 23.76 3.84 1.92
N THR A 303 23.14 2.77 1.41
CA THR A 303 22.40 1.81 2.24
C THR A 303 23.33 1.08 3.20
N GLU A 304 24.50 0.61 2.75
CA GLU A 304 25.52 0.00 3.62
C GLU A 304 25.93 0.92 4.79
N GLN A 305 26.07 2.23 4.52
CA GLN A 305 26.49 3.21 5.51
C GLN A 305 25.41 3.59 6.52
N VAL A 306 24.16 3.71 6.07
CA VAL A 306 23.05 4.25 6.87
C VAL A 306 22.15 3.16 7.42
N TYR A 307 22.01 2.05 6.70
CA TYR A 307 21.12 0.93 6.98
C TYR A 307 21.84 -0.41 6.78
N PRO A 308 22.86 -0.72 7.59
CA PRO A 308 23.67 -1.93 7.42
C PRO A 308 22.82 -3.21 7.43
N GLU A 309 21.77 -3.29 8.26
CA GLU A 309 20.85 -4.43 8.30
C GLU A 309 20.08 -4.63 6.98
N ILE A 310 19.61 -3.54 6.37
CA ILE A 310 18.97 -3.60 5.05
C ILE A 310 19.99 -4.07 4.00
N PHE A 311 21.22 -3.56 4.06
CA PHE A 311 22.27 -3.94 3.12
C PHE A 311 22.66 -5.42 3.23
N GLU A 312 22.72 -5.97 4.44
CA GLU A 312 22.93 -7.41 4.63
C GLU A 312 21.79 -8.23 4.02
N GLY A 313 20.53 -7.77 4.12
CA GLY A 313 19.41 -8.42 3.44
C GLY A 313 19.46 -8.38 1.91
N ILE A 314 20.20 -7.42 1.33
CA ILE A 314 20.39 -7.31 -0.14
C ILE A 314 21.41 -8.35 -0.66
N LYS A 315 22.37 -8.77 0.16
CA LYS A 315 23.47 -9.68 -0.23
C LYS A 315 23.00 -11.12 -0.34
#